data_AF-A0A6N6WS51-F1
#
_entry.id   AF-A0A6N6WS51-F1
#
_cell.length_a   1.000
_cell.length_b   1.000
_cell.length_c   1.000
_cell.angle_alpha   90.00
_cell.angle_beta   90.00
_cell.angle_gamma   90.00
#
_symmetry.space_group_name_H-M   'P 1'
#
loop_
_entity.id
_entity.type
_entity.pdbx_description
1 polymer ?
#
loop_
_entity_poly.entity_id
_entity_poly.type
_entity_poly.pdbx_seq_one_letter_code
_entity_poly.pdbx_strand_id
1 'polypeptide(L)'
;MNKQNYAPGMRVVIRDAEWRIRRADDSGDGGYLLTCDGISELVRGKEGLFLTKLEQKVEILDPAKTHLVEDESANYQAAQLYIESQLRQRVPTDSKVHFGHLAAMDSMPFQLDPTRMALAQPRQRILIADAVGLGKTLEAGI
;
A
#
# COMPACT_ATOMS: atom_id res chain seq x y z
N MET A 1 -1.64 7.31 36.29
CA MET A 1 -1.01 7.11 34.97
C MET A 1 -2.03 6.40 34.09
N ASN A 2 -2.51 7.04 33.01
CA ASN A 2 -3.44 6.39 32.09
C ASN A 2 -2.76 5.17 31.49
N LYS A 3 -3.32 3.99 31.72
CA LYS A 3 -2.90 2.74 31.09
C LYS A 3 -3.19 2.92 29.59
N GLN A 4 -2.17 3.12 28.77
CA GLN A 4 -2.38 3.15 27.32
C GLN A 4 -2.90 1.78 26.90
N ASN A 5 -4.09 1.78 26.31
CA ASN A 5 -4.81 0.57 25.94
C ASN A 5 -4.53 0.30 24.47
N TYR A 6 -3.85 -0.81 24.17
CA TYR A 6 -3.62 -1.26 22.80
C TYR A 6 -4.71 -2.26 22.43
N ALA A 7 -5.42 -2.01 21.34
CA ALA A 7 -6.48 -2.86 20.86
C ALA A 7 -6.22 -3.31 19.42
N PRO A 8 -6.67 -4.52 19.04
CA PRO A 8 -6.70 -4.93 17.64
C PRO A 8 -7.40 -3.89 16.75
N GLY A 9 -6.82 -3.63 15.57
CA GLY A 9 -7.30 -2.65 14.60
C GLY A 9 -6.68 -1.25 14.74
N MET A 10 -6.07 -0.92 15.88
CA MET A 10 -5.40 0.37 16.06
C MET A 10 -4.21 0.52 15.11
N ARG A 11 -3.98 1.73 14.61
CA ARG A 11 -2.79 2.09 13.82
C ARG A 11 -1.75 2.70 14.74
N VAL A 12 -0.51 2.27 14.58
CA VAL A 12 0.62 2.76 15.36
C VAL A 12 1.84 3.02 14.47
N VAL A 13 2.64 4.00 14.86
CA VAL A 13 3.97 4.22 14.29
C VAL A 13 5.01 3.65 15.25
N ILE A 14 5.81 2.72 14.74
CA ILE A 14 6.90 2.06 15.46
C ILE A 14 8.10 2.01 14.54
N ARG A 15 9.23 2.57 14.98
CA ARG A 15 10.47 2.70 14.18
C ARG A 15 10.24 3.35 12.81
N ASP A 16 9.53 4.48 12.82
CA ASP A 16 9.22 5.29 11.64
C ASP A 16 8.44 4.58 10.52
N ALA A 17 7.81 3.44 10.85
CA ALA A 17 6.93 2.70 9.95
C ALA A 17 5.54 2.60 10.56
N GLU A 18 4.52 2.55 9.69
CA GLU A 18 3.13 2.39 10.12
C GLU A 18 2.71 0.93 10.15
N TRP A 19 2.03 0.59 11.25
CA TRP A 19 1.61 -0.76 11.57
C TRP A 19 0.16 -0.78 12.02
N ARG A 20 -0.55 -1.87 11.71
CA ARG A 20 -1.88 -2.18 12.27
C ARG A 20 -1.72 -3.25 13.33
N ILE A 21 -2.21 -2.99 14.54
CA ILE A 21 -2.22 -3.99 15.59
C ILE A 21 -3.20 -5.11 15.21
N ARG A 22 -2.70 -6.33 15.07
CA ARG A 22 -3.50 -7.55 14.90
C ARG A 22 -3.87 -8.14 16.25
N ARG A 23 -2.93 -8.12 17.21
CA ARG A 23 -3.12 -8.61 18.58
C ARG A 23 -2.26 -7.82 19.56
N ALA A 24 -2.77 -7.63 20.78
CA ALA A 24 -2.02 -7.07 21.89
C ALA A 24 -2.15 -8.00 23.11
N ASP A 25 -1.06 -8.58 23.54
CA ASP A 25 -1.00 -9.49 24.70
C ASP A 25 -0.25 -8.81 25.85
N ASP A 26 -0.67 -9.05 27.09
CA ASP A 26 0.08 -8.61 28.27
C ASP A 26 1.46 -9.31 28.30
N SER A 27 2.51 -8.54 28.56
CA SER A 27 3.86 -9.05 28.73
C SER A 27 4.24 -9.08 30.21
N GLY A 28 5.06 -10.05 30.62
CA GLY A 28 5.46 -10.26 32.02
C GLY A 28 6.23 -9.09 32.65
N ASP A 29 6.73 -8.16 31.84
CA ASP A 29 7.39 -6.90 32.24
C ASP A 29 6.41 -5.74 32.50
N GLY A 30 5.10 -6.03 32.52
CA GLY A 30 4.05 -5.03 32.70
C GLY A 30 3.83 -4.14 31.47
N GLY A 31 4.38 -4.51 30.32
CA GLY A 31 4.10 -3.94 29.00
C GLY A 31 3.13 -4.80 28.18
N TYR A 32 3.21 -4.64 26.85
CA TYR A 32 2.44 -5.43 25.88
C TYR A 32 3.36 -5.98 24.80
N LEU A 33 3.06 -7.19 24.32
CA LEU A 33 3.53 -7.72 23.05
C LEU A 33 2.52 -7.37 21.97
N LEU A 34 2.91 -6.50 21.03
CA LEU A 34 2.10 -6.12 19.88
C LEU A 34 2.46 -6.99 18.69
N THR A 35 1.48 -7.71 18.16
CA THR A 35 1.56 -8.38 16.86
C THR A 35 0.95 -7.48 15.82
N CYS A 36 1.70 -7.12 14.79
CA CYS A 36 1.38 -6.03 13.87
C CYS A 36 1.51 -6.44 12.40
N ASP A 37 0.63 -5.88 11.56
CA ASP A 37 0.70 -5.95 10.10
C ASP A 37 1.28 -4.64 9.56
N GLY A 38 2.28 -4.71 8.68
CA GLY A 38 2.86 -3.52 8.06
C GLY A 38 1.90 -2.86 7.06
N ILE A 39 1.66 -1.56 7.26
CA ILE A 39 0.75 -0.75 6.43
C ILE A 39 1.53 0.12 5.44
N SER A 40 2.59 0.80 5.90
CA SER A 40 3.35 1.70 5.03
C SER A 40 4.14 0.92 3.98
N GLU A 41 4.47 1.58 2.86
CA GLU A 41 5.19 0.95 1.73
C GLU A 41 6.45 0.19 2.17
N LEU A 42 7.20 0.74 3.13
CA LEU A 42 8.45 0.16 3.62
C LEU A 42 8.27 -1.22 4.28
N VAL A 43 7.11 -1.45 4.90
CA VAL A 43 6.80 -2.66 5.68
C VAL A 43 5.61 -3.43 5.15
N ARG A 44 5.06 -3.02 3.99
CA ARG A 44 3.89 -3.63 3.38
C ARG A 44 4.07 -5.15 3.23
N GLY A 45 3.11 -5.91 3.74
CA GLY A 45 3.11 -7.38 3.70
C GLY A 45 4.07 -8.05 4.70
N LYS A 46 4.75 -7.30 5.56
CA LYS A 46 5.54 -7.84 6.67
C LYS A 46 4.71 -7.92 7.94
N GLU A 47 5.04 -8.89 8.77
CA GLU A 47 4.54 -8.99 10.14
C GLU A 47 5.63 -8.49 11.11
N GLY A 48 5.22 -7.83 12.18
CA GLY A 48 6.11 -7.28 13.21
C GLY A 48 5.65 -7.67 14.62
N LEU A 49 6.61 -7.96 15.49
CA LEU A 49 6.40 -8.23 16.90
C LEU A 49 7.17 -7.20 17.71
N PHE A 50 6.46 -6.45 18.57
CA PHE A 50 7.05 -5.34 19.32
C PHE A 50 6.70 -5.44 20.80
N LEU A 51 7.72 -5.46 21.65
CA LEU A 51 7.54 -5.33 23.10
C LEU A 51 7.56 -3.84 23.45
N THR A 52 6.44 -3.32 23.95
CA THR A 52 6.27 -1.87 24.17
C THR A 52 7.28 -1.27 25.14
N LYS A 53 7.89 -2.08 26.02
CA LYS A 53 8.96 -1.65 26.93
C LYS A 53 10.34 -1.58 26.30
N LEU A 54 10.57 -2.32 25.21
CA LEU A 54 11.84 -2.31 24.47
C LEU A 54 11.84 -1.27 23.34
N GLU A 55 10.66 -0.88 22.86
CA GLU A 55 10.55 0.17 21.86
C GLU A 55 10.68 1.56 22.51
N GLN A 56 11.50 2.42 21.89
CA GLN A 56 11.71 3.80 22.37
C GLN A 56 10.43 4.63 22.33
N LYS A 57 9.61 4.42 21.29
CA LYS A 57 8.35 5.13 21.07
C LYS A 57 7.38 4.25 20.31
N VAL A 58 6.16 4.13 20.84
CA VAL A 58 5.00 3.57 20.16
C VAL A 58 3.96 4.68 20.08
N GLU A 59 3.79 5.26 18.89
CA GLU A 59 2.84 6.34 18.69
C GLU A 59 1.51 5.79 18.17
N ILE A 60 0.42 6.10 18.86
CA ILE A 60 -0.92 5.72 18.41
C ILE A 60 -1.44 6.80 17.46
N LEU A 61 -1.80 6.38 16.23
CA LEU A 61 -2.47 7.23 15.26
C LEU A 61 -3.97 7.26 15.56
N ASP A 62 -4.42 8.36 16.14
CA ASP A 62 -5.82 8.61 16.47
C ASP A 62 -6.56 9.20 15.26
N PRO A 63 -7.55 8.50 14.68
CA PRO A 63 -8.31 9.01 13.54
C PRO A 63 -8.97 10.36 13.83
N ALA A 64 -9.37 10.64 15.08
CA ALA A 64 -10.03 11.89 15.46
C ALA A 64 -9.09 13.10 15.42
N LYS A 65 -7.77 12.88 15.43
CA LYS A 65 -6.74 13.92 15.34
C LYS A 65 -6.18 14.08 13.92
N THR A 66 -6.80 13.42 12.94
CA THR A 66 -6.38 13.54 11.54
C THR A 66 -6.62 14.98 11.07
N HIS A 67 -5.56 15.64 10.60
CA HIS A 67 -5.68 16.97 10.03
C HIS A 67 -6.00 16.82 8.55
N LEU A 68 -7.15 17.34 8.14
CA LEU A 68 -7.52 17.40 6.72
C LEU A 68 -6.73 18.52 6.06
N VAL A 69 -6.20 18.23 4.87
CA VAL A 69 -5.43 19.18 4.06
C VAL A 69 -6.20 19.43 2.77
N GLU A 70 -6.35 20.70 2.40
CA GLU A 70 -6.98 21.09 1.15
C GLU A 70 -6.05 20.84 -0.05
N ASP A 71 -6.63 20.55 -1.21
CA ASP A 71 -5.88 20.41 -2.45
C ASP A 71 -5.72 21.79 -3.13
N GLU A 72 -4.49 22.31 -3.12
CA GLU A 72 -4.14 23.60 -3.73
C GLU A 72 -3.93 23.54 -5.26
N SER A 73 -4.01 22.35 -5.87
CA SER A 73 -3.85 22.21 -7.32
C SER A 73 -5.05 22.75 -8.10
N ALA A 74 -4.79 23.23 -9.32
CA ALA A 74 -5.84 23.74 -10.20
C ALA A 74 -6.91 22.65 -10.44
N ASN A 75 -8.18 22.99 -10.20
CA ASN A 75 -9.30 22.05 -10.33
C ASN A 75 -9.10 20.74 -9.54
N TYR A 76 -8.47 20.79 -8.36
CA TYR A 76 -8.34 19.64 -7.44
C TYR A 76 -7.74 18.38 -8.09
N GLN A 77 -6.82 18.59 -9.03
CA GLN A 77 -6.21 17.52 -9.83
C GLN A 77 -5.44 16.51 -8.97
N ALA A 78 -4.75 16.95 -7.93
CA ALA A 78 -3.97 16.05 -7.07
C ALA A 78 -4.89 15.09 -6.30
N ALA A 79 -6.01 15.59 -5.76
CA ALA A 79 -7.03 14.79 -5.09
C ALA A 79 -7.73 13.84 -6.07
N GLN A 80 -8.07 14.30 -7.29
CA GLN A 80 -8.62 13.42 -8.33
C GLN A 80 -7.65 12.27 -8.62
N LEU A 81 -6.38 12.57 -8.89
CA LEU A 81 -5.35 11.56 -9.18
C LEU A 81 -5.14 10.61 -8.01
N TYR A 82 -5.13 11.13 -6.78
CA TYR A 82 -4.99 10.33 -5.57
C TYR A 82 -6.15 9.33 -5.41
N ILE A 83 -7.40 9.80 -5.53
CA ILE A 83 -8.59 8.95 -5.44
C ILE A 83 -8.58 7.89 -6.54
N GLU A 84 -8.26 8.30 -7.77
CA GLU A 84 -8.17 7.41 -8.93
C GLU A 84 -7.14 6.29 -8.70
N SER A 85 -5.93 6.66 -8.25
CA SER A 85 -4.86 5.73 -7.90
C SER A 85 -5.31 4.75 -6.82
N GLN A 86 -5.97 5.23 -5.77
CA GLN A 86 -6.51 4.38 -4.71
C GLN A 86 -7.60 3.41 -5.21
N LEU A 87 -8.41 3.82 -6.20
CA LEU A 87 -9.41 2.95 -6.81
C LEU A 87 -8.76 1.88 -7.69
N ARG A 88 -7.72 2.21 -8.47
CA ARG A 88 -6.97 1.23 -9.29
C ARG A 88 -6.23 0.19 -8.45
N GLN A 89 -5.76 0.56 -7.26
CA GLN A 89 -5.11 -0.38 -6.34
C GLN A 89 -6.09 -1.40 -5.71
N ARG A 90 -7.41 -1.18 -5.82
CA ARG A 90 -8.39 -2.16 -5.34
C ARG A 90 -8.47 -3.29 -6.34
N VAL A 91 -8.26 -4.52 -5.85
CA VAL A 91 -8.54 -5.71 -6.64
C VAL A 91 -10.02 -5.67 -7.05
N PRO A 92 -10.33 -5.67 -8.35
CA PRO A 92 -11.71 -5.76 -8.79
C PRO A 92 -12.33 -7.03 -8.22
N THR A 93 -13.48 -6.89 -7.57
CA THR A 93 -14.21 -8.02 -6.97
C THR A 93 -15.22 -8.63 -7.94
N ASP A 94 -15.22 -8.18 -9.20
CA ASP A 94 -16.05 -8.73 -10.27
C ASP A 94 -15.26 -9.76 -11.11
N SER A 95 -15.99 -10.49 -11.96
CA SER A 95 -15.43 -11.49 -12.87
C SER A 95 -15.03 -10.92 -14.24
N LYS A 96 -14.87 -9.59 -14.35
CA LYS A 96 -14.59 -8.92 -15.64
C LYS A 96 -13.09 -8.71 -15.81
N VAL A 97 -12.67 -8.62 -17.07
CA VAL A 97 -11.32 -8.19 -17.43
C VAL A 97 -11.30 -6.67 -17.40
N HIS A 98 -10.40 -6.08 -16.59
CA HIS A 98 -10.22 -4.64 -16.49
C HIS A 98 -9.03 -4.22 -17.35
N PHE A 99 -9.27 -3.39 -18.36
CA PHE A 99 -8.22 -2.92 -19.27
C PHE A 99 -7.61 -1.60 -18.77
N GLY A 100 -6.28 -1.54 -18.65
CA GLY A 100 -5.53 -0.33 -18.27
C GLY A 100 -5.52 0.80 -19.31
N HIS A 101 -6.29 0.70 -20.40
CA HIS A 101 -6.34 1.65 -21.52
C HIS A 101 -6.69 3.12 -21.19
N LEU A 102 -7.18 3.39 -19.97
CA LEU A 102 -7.44 4.74 -19.45
C LEU A 102 -6.36 5.20 -18.46
N ALA A 103 -5.21 4.52 -18.39
CA ALA A 103 -4.06 5.04 -17.66
C ALA A 103 -3.66 6.40 -18.26
N ALA A 104 -3.20 7.32 -17.42
CA ALA A 104 -2.68 8.61 -17.84
C ALA A 104 -1.32 8.41 -18.53
N MET A 105 -1.34 7.85 -19.74
CA MET A 105 -0.17 7.48 -20.53
C MET A 105 -0.45 7.67 -22.02
N ASP A 106 0.58 8.07 -22.76
CA ASP A 106 0.58 8.01 -24.22
C ASP A 106 1.14 6.64 -24.65
N SER A 107 0.23 5.67 -24.85
CA SER A 107 0.62 4.28 -25.12
C SER A 107 1.11 4.12 -26.56
N MET A 108 2.31 3.57 -26.74
CA MET A 108 2.83 3.18 -28.03
C MET A 108 2.40 1.75 -28.37
N PRO A 109 2.09 1.41 -29.64
CA PRO A 109 1.56 0.09 -30.00
C PRO A 109 2.42 -1.10 -29.53
N PHE A 110 3.74 -0.97 -29.55
CA PHE A 110 4.65 -2.05 -29.11
C PHE A 110 4.55 -2.36 -27.62
N GLN A 111 4.12 -1.39 -26.80
CA GLN A 111 4.00 -1.58 -25.35
C GLN A 111 2.87 -2.57 -24.98
N LEU A 112 1.99 -2.89 -25.92
CA LEU A 112 0.91 -3.87 -25.74
C LEU A 112 1.30 -5.29 -26.16
N ASP A 113 2.44 -5.46 -26.85
CA ASP A 113 2.88 -6.76 -27.34
C ASP A 113 3.21 -7.75 -26.21
N PRO A 114 3.86 -7.34 -25.10
CA PRO A 114 4.06 -8.21 -23.94
C PRO A 114 2.74 -8.73 -23.36
N THR A 115 1.74 -7.85 -23.19
CA THR A 115 0.40 -8.23 -22.69
C THR A 115 -0.27 -9.22 -23.64
N ARG A 116 -0.23 -8.97 -24.95
CA ARG A 116 -0.79 -9.90 -25.97
C ARG A 116 -0.11 -11.26 -25.90
N MET A 117 1.21 -11.29 -25.78
CA MET A 117 1.99 -12.52 -25.65
C MET A 117 1.67 -13.26 -24.34
N ALA A 118 1.41 -12.53 -23.25
CA ALA A 118 1.05 -13.11 -21.95
C ALA A 118 -0.31 -13.81 -22.04
N LEU A 119 -1.32 -13.11 -22.55
CA LEU A 119 -2.68 -13.61 -22.63
C LEU A 119 -2.83 -14.81 -23.57
N ALA A 120 -1.96 -14.93 -24.57
CA ALA A 120 -1.93 -16.07 -25.48
C ALA A 120 -1.36 -17.35 -24.85
N GLN A 121 -0.67 -17.26 -23.71
CA GLN A 121 -0.01 -18.40 -23.07
C GLN A 121 -0.81 -18.89 -21.86
N PRO A 122 -0.95 -20.21 -21.66
CA PRO A 122 -1.59 -20.78 -20.47
C PRO A 122 -0.80 -20.52 -19.18
N ARG A 123 0.48 -20.18 -19.29
CA ARG A 123 1.36 -19.79 -18.18
C ARG A 123 2.20 -18.60 -18.62
N GLN A 124 1.97 -17.45 -18.00
CA GLN A 124 2.60 -16.19 -18.39
C GLN A 124 4.03 -16.12 -17.86
N ARG A 125 5.03 -16.39 -18.71
CA ARG A 125 6.45 -16.19 -18.41
C ARG A 125 7.09 -15.40 -19.53
N ILE A 126 7.30 -14.11 -19.31
CA ILE A 126 7.77 -13.18 -20.34
C ILE A 126 8.97 -12.40 -19.84
N LEU A 127 9.95 -12.21 -20.72
CA LEU A 127 11.05 -11.26 -20.54
C LEU A 127 10.76 -10.01 -21.36
N ILE A 128 10.68 -8.86 -20.71
CA ILE A 128 10.58 -7.55 -21.35
C ILE A 128 11.98 -6.93 -21.35
N ALA A 129 12.56 -6.76 -22.54
CA ALA A 129 13.98 -6.40 -22.72
C ALA A 129 14.18 -5.06 -23.44
N ASP A 130 13.25 -4.13 -23.27
CA ASP A 130 13.26 -2.84 -23.96
C ASP A 130 14.33 -1.89 -23.39
N ALA A 131 14.72 -0.87 -24.17
CA ALA A 131 15.65 0.15 -23.72
C ALA A 131 15.14 0.94 -22.49
N VAL A 132 16.05 1.56 -21.74
CA VAL A 132 15.70 2.41 -20.59
C VAL A 132 14.87 3.61 -21.07
N GLY A 133 13.80 3.94 -20.37
CA GLY A 133 12.91 5.06 -20.71
C GLY A 133 11.79 4.73 -21.71
N LEU A 134 11.75 3.52 -22.28
CA LEU A 134 10.68 3.11 -23.22
C LEU A 134 9.36 2.67 -22.57
N GLY A 135 9.31 2.58 -21.24
CA GLY A 135 8.08 2.23 -20.53
C GLY A 135 7.93 0.78 -20.11
N LYS A 136 9.03 0.01 -19.91
CA LYS A 136 8.97 -1.36 -19.38
C LYS A 136 8.08 -1.56 -18.14
N THR A 137 8.05 -0.59 -17.22
CA THR A 137 7.19 -0.64 -16.03
C THR A 137 5.71 -0.52 -16.39
N LEU A 138 5.42 0.26 -17.42
CA LEU A 138 4.08 0.46 -17.96
C LEU A 138 3.64 -0.80 -18.71
N GLU A 139 4.50 -1.39 -19.54
CA GLU A 139 4.26 -2.67 -20.22
C GLU A 139 3.98 -3.82 -19.22
N ALA A 140 4.71 -3.87 -18.11
CA ALA A 140 4.50 -4.88 -17.07
C ALA A 140 3.23 -4.62 -16.22
N GLY A 141 2.75 -3.38 -16.21
CA GLY A 141 1.55 -2.98 -15.47
C GLY A 141 0.23 -3.20 -16.23
N ILE A 142 0.30 -3.34 -17.56
CA ILE A 142 -0.85 -3.61 -18.45
C ILE A 142 -1.17 -5.11 -18.46
#